data_AF-A0A7J6RCH0-F1
#
_entry.id   AF-A0A7J6RCH0-F1
#
_cell.length_a   1.000
_cell.length_b   1.000
_cell.length_c   1.000
_cell.angle_alpha   90.00
_cell.angle_beta   90.00
_cell.angle_gamma   90.00
#
_symmetry.space_group_name_H-M   'P 1'
#
loop_
_entity.id
_entity.type
_entity.pdbx_description
1 polymer ?
#
loop_
_entity_poly.entity_id
_entity_poly.type
_entity_poly.pdbx_seq_one_letter_code
_entity_poly.pdbx_strand_id
1 'polypeptide(L)'
;MAEEKKLAVTDEPLHLSEHLYQSVPNYQLIDALPFIDPFGQEDFARVEEMIQKEIATFQPSRDYLEPLPMPECPYLDNSPFVKEAMEKIKANGGQLPKEGVNPSDYSRAHLPLPSKASSVEAWEECRDRTKISLFDTEENNEYLDVAMKYAVPQWIHGKLQVSAFEQSLAKKRKALAKKVEDIQKRRKLDQMSHGNVI
;
A
#
# COMPACT_ATOMS: atom_id res chain seq x y z
N MET A 1 4.47 27.77 -18.61
CA MET A 1 3.87 27.95 -17.27
C MET A 1 2.96 26.75 -17.05
N ALA A 2 3.55 25.63 -16.64
CA ALA A 2 2.82 24.39 -16.40
C ALA A 2 2.28 24.42 -14.97
N GLU A 3 0.96 24.31 -14.82
CA GLU A 3 0.33 24.15 -13.51
C GLU A 3 0.68 22.75 -12.98
N GLU A 4 1.60 22.70 -12.02
CA GLU A 4 1.73 21.56 -11.11
C GLU A 4 0.45 21.44 -10.29
N LYS A 5 -0.52 20.67 -10.81
CA LYS A 5 -1.62 20.14 -10.00
C LYS A 5 -1.01 19.18 -8.99
N LYS A 6 -0.62 19.72 -7.83
CA LYS A 6 -0.37 18.92 -6.62
C LYS A 6 -1.65 18.16 -6.33
N LEU A 7 -1.70 16.88 -6.73
CA LEU A 7 -2.72 15.96 -6.29
C LEU A 7 -2.49 15.75 -4.79
N ALA A 8 -3.08 16.61 -3.97
CA ALA A 8 -3.16 16.41 -2.55
C ALA A 8 -3.93 15.10 -2.36
N VAL A 9 -3.22 14.01 -2.10
CA VAL A 9 -3.79 12.88 -1.37
C VAL A 9 -4.12 13.47 0.00
N THR A 10 -5.33 13.98 0.13
CA THR A 10 -5.83 14.49 1.38
C THR A 10 -5.89 13.28 2.32
N ASP A 11 -5.03 13.26 3.33
CA ASP A 11 -5.09 12.36 4.50
C ASP A 11 -6.40 12.54 5.32
N GLU A 12 -7.35 13.32 4.81
CA GLU A 12 -8.65 13.49 5.40
C GLU A 12 -9.47 12.23 5.11
N PRO A 13 -9.99 11.52 6.13
CA PRO A 13 -10.92 10.44 5.89
C PRO A 13 -12.08 11.02 5.07
N LEU A 14 -12.57 10.28 4.08
CA LEU A 14 -13.81 10.62 3.37
C LEU A 14 -14.87 10.89 4.44
N HIS A 15 -15.11 12.16 4.71
CA HIS A 15 -16.08 12.59 5.71
C HIS A 15 -17.44 12.47 5.02
N LEU A 16 -17.92 11.23 4.91
CA LEU A 16 -19.32 10.98 4.61
C LEU A 16 -20.11 11.88 5.56
N SER A 17 -20.92 12.78 5.01
CA SER A 17 -21.71 13.76 5.78
C SER A 17 -22.64 13.06 6.76
N GLU A 18 -22.97 11.79 6.48
CA GLU A 18 -23.76 10.89 7.31
C GLU A 18 -23.06 9.54 7.41
N HIS A 19 -23.09 8.92 8.59
CA HIS A 19 -22.56 7.57 8.74
C HIS A 19 -23.50 6.55 8.08
N LEU A 20 -22.97 5.50 7.46
CA LEU A 20 -23.76 4.49 6.74
C LEU A 20 -24.90 3.88 7.57
N TYR A 21 -24.70 3.71 8.88
CA TYR A 21 -25.74 3.20 9.79
C TYR A 21 -26.93 4.15 9.96
N GLN A 22 -26.76 5.46 9.72
CA GLN A 22 -27.84 6.45 9.78
C GLN A 22 -28.80 6.32 8.59
N SER A 23 -28.35 5.68 7.50
CA SER A 23 -29.19 5.41 6.33
C SER A 23 -30.12 4.20 6.51
N VAL A 24 -30.04 3.49 7.65
CA VAL A 24 -30.90 2.35 7.97
C VAL A 24 -32.18 2.86 8.63
N PRO A 25 -33.38 2.45 8.18
CA PRO A 25 -34.62 2.85 8.83
C PRO A 25 -34.61 2.39 10.30
N ASN A 26 -35.14 3.24 11.19
CA ASN A 26 -35.23 2.94 12.63
C ASN A 26 -33.88 2.78 13.36
N TYR A 27 -32.76 3.27 12.83
CA TYR A 27 -31.45 3.16 13.50
C TYR A 27 -31.44 3.78 14.92
N GLN A 28 -32.28 4.78 15.17
CA GLN A 28 -32.41 5.46 16.47
C GLN A 28 -33.04 4.58 17.56
N LEU A 29 -33.72 3.51 17.17
CA LEU A 29 -34.35 2.54 18.08
C LEU A 29 -33.39 1.41 18.48
N ILE A 30 -32.20 1.35 17.88
CA ILE A 30 -31.20 0.33 18.18
C ILE A 30 -30.45 0.77 19.44
N ASP A 31 -30.74 0.10 20.56
CA ASP A 31 -29.98 0.23 21.79
C ASP A 31 -29.23 -1.07 22.09
N ALA A 32 -27.93 -0.95 22.31
CA ALA A 32 -27.07 -2.04 22.72
C ALA A 32 -25.99 -1.45 23.65
N LEU A 33 -25.81 -2.06 24.82
CA LEU A 33 -24.97 -1.50 25.88
C LEU A 33 -23.73 -2.38 26.16
N PRO A 34 -22.69 -2.37 25.28
CA PRO A 34 -21.51 -3.23 25.43
C PRO A 34 -20.77 -3.19 26.78
N PHE A 35 -20.86 -2.08 27.54
CA PHE A 35 -20.19 -1.98 28.85
C PHE A 35 -21.04 -2.50 30.01
N ILE A 36 -22.35 -2.70 29.81
CA ILE A 36 -23.29 -3.19 30.83
C ILE A 36 -23.66 -4.63 30.55
N ASP A 37 -23.93 -4.98 29.28
CA ASP A 37 -24.37 -6.30 28.87
C ASP A 37 -23.18 -7.29 28.83
N PRO A 38 -23.15 -8.30 29.71
CA PRO A 38 -22.08 -9.29 29.72
C PRO A 38 -22.38 -10.39 28.71
N PHE A 39 -21.96 -10.22 27.46
CA PHE A 39 -22.06 -11.28 26.46
C PHE A 39 -20.85 -12.22 26.52
N GLY A 40 -21.12 -13.53 26.62
CA GLY A 40 -20.10 -14.58 26.54
C GLY A 40 -19.76 -14.95 25.09
N GLN A 41 -18.65 -15.66 24.90
CA GLN A 41 -18.26 -16.14 23.57
C GLN A 41 -19.28 -17.12 22.96
N GLU A 42 -19.98 -17.89 23.81
CA GLU A 42 -21.05 -18.81 23.39
C GLU A 42 -22.29 -18.06 22.85
N ASP A 43 -22.62 -16.90 23.43
CA ASP A 43 -23.74 -16.07 22.96
C ASP A 43 -23.45 -15.51 21.57
N PHE A 44 -22.22 -15.08 21.31
CA PHE A 44 -21.80 -14.60 19.99
C PHE A 44 -21.92 -15.69 18.93
N ALA A 45 -21.46 -16.92 19.21
CA ALA A 45 -21.57 -18.04 18.29
C ALA A 45 -23.02 -18.37 17.95
N ARG A 46 -23.90 -18.38 18.96
CA ARG A 46 -25.35 -18.61 18.76
C ARG A 46 -26.00 -17.50 17.94
N VAL A 47 -25.65 -16.24 18.19
CA VAL A 47 -26.14 -15.09 17.40
C VAL A 47 -25.65 -15.17 15.96
N GLU A 48 -24.40 -15.55 15.73
CA GLU A 48 -23.84 -15.72 14.39
C GLU A 48 -24.58 -16.80 13.59
N GLU A 49 -24.87 -17.95 14.21
CA GLU A 49 -25.68 -19.00 13.58
C GLU A 49 -27.09 -18.51 13.21
N MET A 50 -27.71 -17.70 14.07
CA MET A 50 -29.02 -17.12 13.79
C MET A 50 -28.95 -16.11 12.65
N ILE A 51 -27.92 -15.26 12.60
CA ILE A 51 -27.67 -14.32 11.51
C ILE A 51 -27.49 -15.07 10.19
N GLN A 52 -26.71 -16.15 10.19
CA GLN A 52 -26.48 -16.95 8.98
C GLN A 52 -27.77 -17.61 8.46
N LYS A 53 -28.63 -18.12 9.35
CA LYS A 53 -29.95 -18.65 8.98
C LYS A 53 -30.86 -17.58 8.38
N GLU A 54 -30.81 -16.37 8.93
CA GLU A 54 -31.58 -15.25 8.39
C GLU A 54 -31.05 -14.81 7.03
N ILE A 55 -29.72 -14.70 6.85
CA ILE A 55 -29.08 -14.39 5.55
C ILE A 55 -29.43 -15.43 4.50
N ALA A 56 -29.50 -16.72 4.86
CA ALA A 56 -29.86 -17.79 3.93
C ALA A 56 -31.32 -17.72 3.47
N THR A 57 -32.20 -17.15 4.30
CA THR A 57 -33.64 -17.04 4.04
C THR A 57 -34.00 -15.70 3.39
N PHE A 58 -33.23 -14.66 3.70
CA PHE A 58 -33.49 -13.29 3.30
C PHE A 58 -33.00 -13.02 1.87
N GLN A 59 -33.86 -12.39 1.07
CA GLN A 59 -33.49 -11.91 -0.25
C GLN A 59 -33.05 -10.44 -0.15
N PRO A 60 -31.79 -10.09 -0.50
CA PRO A 60 -31.29 -8.74 -0.32
C PRO A 60 -32.11 -7.74 -1.12
N SER A 61 -32.78 -6.82 -0.42
CA SER A 61 -33.64 -5.77 -1.00
C SER A 61 -32.91 -4.45 -1.27
N ARG A 62 -31.69 -4.30 -0.74
CA ARG A 62 -30.86 -3.09 -0.86
C ARG A 62 -29.42 -3.47 -1.17
N ASP A 63 -28.82 -2.77 -2.12
CA ASP A 63 -27.39 -2.81 -2.36
C ASP A 63 -26.69 -1.78 -1.46
N TYR A 64 -25.88 -2.27 -0.50
CA TYR A 64 -25.13 -1.41 0.40
C TYR A 64 -23.88 -0.82 -0.27
N LEU A 65 -23.52 -1.27 -1.48
CA LEU A 65 -22.39 -0.79 -2.26
C LEU A 65 -22.77 0.29 -3.27
N GLU A 66 -24.06 0.50 -3.55
CA GLU A 66 -24.54 1.57 -4.45
C GLU A 66 -23.98 2.98 -4.12
N PRO A 67 -23.91 3.43 -2.85
CA PRO A 67 -23.36 4.76 -2.53
C PRO A 67 -21.82 4.81 -2.55
N LEU A 68 -21.14 3.66 -2.71
CA LEU A 68 -19.69 3.56 -2.72
C LEU A 68 -19.22 3.28 -4.14
N PRO A 69 -18.98 4.31 -4.98
CA PRO A 69 -18.44 4.08 -6.30
C PRO A 69 -17.11 3.35 -6.19
N MET A 70 -16.86 2.45 -7.16
CA MET A 70 -15.57 1.78 -7.25
C MET A 70 -14.47 2.85 -7.29
N PRO A 71 -13.41 2.73 -6.48
CA PRO A 71 -12.35 3.72 -6.45
C PRO A 71 -11.72 3.81 -7.84
N GLU A 72 -11.92 4.94 -8.51
CA GLU A 72 -11.21 5.23 -9.75
C GLU A 72 -9.72 5.30 -9.41
N CYS A 73 -8.91 4.58 -10.17
CA CYS A 73 -7.46 4.64 -10.06
C CYS A 73 -6.92 5.34 -11.30
N PRO A 74 -6.94 6.70 -11.38
CA PRO A 74 -6.60 7.42 -12.61
C PRO A 74 -5.26 7.00 -13.22
N TYR A 75 -4.29 6.65 -12.37
CA TYR A 75 -2.97 6.20 -12.81
C TYR A 75 -2.96 4.77 -13.37
N LEU A 76 -3.79 3.86 -12.85
CA LEU A 76 -3.87 2.49 -13.36
C LEU A 76 -4.80 2.41 -14.57
N ASP A 77 -5.93 3.12 -14.50
CA ASP A 77 -7.01 3.03 -15.49
C ASP A 77 -6.73 3.86 -16.76
N ASN A 78 -5.97 4.95 -16.65
CA ASN A 78 -5.63 5.80 -17.79
C ASN A 78 -4.19 5.67 -18.28
N SER A 79 -3.32 4.94 -17.58
CA SER A 79 -1.96 4.76 -18.04
C SER A 79 -1.91 3.86 -19.28
N PRO A 80 -1.41 4.35 -20.42
CA PRO A 80 -1.27 3.55 -21.63
C PRO A 80 -0.35 2.33 -21.39
N PHE A 81 0.62 2.47 -20.49
CA PHE A 81 1.54 1.40 -20.12
C PHE A 81 0.84 0.23 -19.43
N VAL A 82 -0.09 0.51 -18.51
CA VAL A 82 -0.83 -0.54 -17.78
C VAL A 82 -1.76 -1.30 -18.72
N LYS A 83 -2.42 -0.58 -19.65
CA LYS A 83 -3.27 -1.18 -20.68
C LYS A 83 -2.47 -2.10 -21.60
N GLU A 84 -1.35 -1.62 -22.12
CA GLU A 84 -0.47 -2.40 -22.99
C GLU A 84 0.10 -3.63 -22.27
N ALA A 85 0.52 -3.48 -21.01
CA ALA A 85 1.01 -4.60 -20.20
C ALA A 85 -0.09 -5.63 -19.93
N MET A 86 -1.31 -5.20 -19.60
CA MET A 86 -2.45 -6.12 -19.42
C MET A 86 -2.84 -6.83 -20.72
N GLU A 87 -2.78 -6.16 -21.86
CA GLU A 87 -3.02 -6.77 -23.17
C GLU A 87 -1.96 -7.81 -23.51
N LYS A 88 -0.68 -7.52 -23.25
CA LYS A 88 0.42 -8.49 -23.41
C LYS A 88 0.27 -9.71 -22.49
N ILE A 89 -0.16 -9.51 -21.25
CA ILE A 89 -0.45 -10.60 -20.30
C ILE A 89 -1.62 -11.46 -20.80
N LYS A 90 -2.70 -10.82 -21.29
CA LYS A 90 -3.85 -11.53 -21.89
C LYS A 90 -3.43 -12.33 -23.13
N ALA A 91 -2.63 -11.75 -24.01
CA ALA A 91 -2.08 -12.42 -25.19
C ALA A 91 -1.19 -13.61 -24.83
N ASN A 92 -0.45 -13.52 -23.71
CA ASN A 92 0.41 -14.57 -23.18
C ASN A 92 -0.32 -15.54 -22.23
N GLY A 93 -1.65 -15.65 -22.31
CA GLY A 93 -2.43 -16.63 -21.54
C GLY A 93 -2.43 -16.37 -20.02
N GLY A 94 -2.28 -15.12 -19.60
CA GLY A 94 -2.25 -14.72 -18.18
C GLY A 94 -0.88 -14.77 -17.54
N GLN A 95 0.19 -15.06 -18.30
CA GLN A 95 1.56 -15.10 -17.79
C GLN A 95 2.26 -13.75 -17.98
N LEU A 96 2.93 -13.29 -16.93
CA LEU A 96 3.84 -12.14 -17.01
C LEU A 96 4.98 -12.45 -17.99
N PRO A 97 5.43 -11.48 -18.81
CA PRO A 97 6.60 -11.64 -19.66
C PRO A 97 7.80 -12.08 -18.81
N LYS A 98 8.43 -13.20 -19.19
CA LYS A 98 9.61 -13.76 -18.51
C LYS A 98 10.92 -13.10 -18.94
N GLU A 99 10.88 -11.86 -19.44
CA GLU A 99 12.08 -11.06 -19.69
C GLU A 99 12.65 -10.62 -18.34
N GLY A 100 13.25 -11.59 -17.64
CA GLY A 100 14.12 -11.30 -16.51
C GLY A 100 15.34 -10.56 -17.04
N VAL A 101 15.77 -9.55 -16.30
CA VAL A 101 17.06 -8.88 -16.51
C VAL A 101 18.14 -9.95 -16.62
N ASN A 102 18.81 -10.02 -17.76
CA ASN A 102 19.83 -11.05 -17.99
C ASN A 102 21.10 -10.67 -17.21
N PRO A 103 21.56 -11.50 -16.24
CA PRO A 103 22.76 -11.19 -15.47
C PRO A 103 24.02 -11.04 -16.34
N SER A 104 24.03 -11.62 -17.55
CA SER A 104 25.14 -11.47 -18.50
C SER A 104 25.35 -10.03 -18.97
N ASP A 105 24.32 -9.19 -18.91
CA ASP A 105 24.36 -7.83 -19.43
C ASP A 105 25.08 -6.88 -18.46
N TYR A 106 25.16 -7.27 -17.18
CA TYR A 106 25.86 -6.54 -16.11
C TYR A 106 27.14 -7.26 -15.67
N SER A 107 27.47 -8.38 -16.31
CA SER A 107 28.69 -9.12 -16.01
C SER A 107 29.88 -8.37 -16.61
N ARG A 108 30.94 -8.19 -15.81
CA ARG A 108 32.22 -7.64 -16.30
C ARG A 108 32.65 -8.38 -17.57
N ALA A 109 33.16 -7.64 -18.56
CA ALA A 109 33.65 -8.23 -19.81
C ALA A 109 34.62 -9.38 -19.50
N HIS A 110 34.35 -10.55 -20.09
CA HIS A 110 35.18 -11.74 -19.96
C HIS A 110 35.79 -12.07 -21.33
N LEU A 111 36.98 -12.67 -21.30
CA LEU A 111 37.60 -13.21 -22.51
C LEU A 111 36.67 -14.26 -23.14
N PRO A 112 36.67 -14.39 -24.47
CA PRO A 112 35.88 -15.40 -25.14
C PRO A 112 36.26 -16.79 -24.60
N LEU A 113 35.26 -17.63 -24.38
CA LEU A 113 35.46 -19.01 -23.94
C LEU A 113 36.45 -19.72 -24.89
N PRO A 114 37.29 -20.64 -24.38
CA PRO A 114 38.29 -21.34 -25.20
C PRO A 114 37.69 -22.01 -26.46
N SER A 115 36.43 -22.43 -26.40
CA SER A 115 35.68 -23.00 -27.53
C SER A 115 35.32 -22.00 -28.63
N LYS A 116 35.23 -20.70 -28.31
CA LYS A 116 34.88 -19.61 -29.24
C LYS A 116 36.09 -18.74 -29.61
N ALA A 117 37.28 -19.04 -29.08
CA ALA A 117 38.49 -18.24 -29.27
C ALA A 117 39.02 -18.23 -30.73
N SER A 118 38.56 -19.13 -31.60
CA SER A 118 38.89 -19.08 -33.04
C SER A 118 37.95 -18.18 -33.87
N SER A 119 36.85 -17.68 -33.29
CA SER A 119 35.89 -16.82 -34.01
C SER A 119 36.24 -15.34 -33.86
N VAL A 120 36.38 -14.63 -34.98
CA VAL A 120 36.62 -13.18 -35.01
C VAL A 120 35.47 -12.41 -34.37
N GLU A 121 34.23 -12.83 -34.62
CA GLU A 121 33.02 -12.19 -34.08
C GLU A 121 33.01 -12.20 -32.55
N ALA A 122 33.46 -13.31 -31.93
CA ALA A 122 33.54 -13.44 -30.47
C ALA A 122 34.59 -12.50 -29.86
N TRP A 123 35.67 -12.22 -30.59
CA TRP A 123 36.68 -11.23 -30.18
C TRP A 123 36.20 -9.79 -30.36
N GLU A 124 35.42 -9.50 -31.40
CA GLU A 124 34.80 -8.18 -31.59
C GLU A 124 33.76 -7.87 -30.51
N GLU A 125 32.89 -8.83 -30.20
CA GLU A 125 31.93 -8.71 -29.08
C GLU A 125 32.66 -8.51 -27.74
N CYS A 126 33.73 -9.27 -27.48
CA CYS A 126 34.56 -9.11 -26.29
C CYS A 126 35.23 -7.73 -26.24
N ARG A 127 35.77 -7.23 -27.36
CA ARG A 127 36.38 -5.91 -27.47
C ARG A 127 35.37 -4.82 -27.12
N ASP A 128 34.18 -4.88 -27.69
CA ASP A 128 33.18 -3.84 -27.49
C ASP A 128 32.59 -3.88 -26.09
N ARG A 129 32.39 -5.07 -25.51
CA ARG A 129 32.06 -5.22 -24.07
C ARG A 129 33.16 -4.68 -23.15
N THR A 130 34.43 -4.87 -23.50
CA THR A 130 35.56 -4.40 -22.69
C THR A 130 35.64 -2.88 -22.70
N LYS A 131 35.37 -2.22 -23.84
CA LYS A 131 35.25 -0.76 -23.91
C LYS A 131 34.15 -0.24 -22.99
N ILE A 132 32.96 -0.85 -23.03
CA ILE A 132 31.84 -0.47 -22.15
C ILE A 132 32.26 -0.64 -20.69
N SER A 133 32.81 -1.80 -20.32
CA SER A 133 33.26 -2.04 -18.95
C SER A 133 34.35 -1.05 -18.49
N LEU A 134 35.21 -0.55 -19.39
CA LEU A 134 36.22 0.45 -19.05
C LEU A 134 35.54 1.79 -18.70
N PHE A 135 34.61 2.24 -19.54
CA PHE A 135 33.84 3.47 -19.28
C PHE A 135 33.04 3.35 -17.97
N ASP A 136 32.37 2.23 -17.74
CA ASP A 136 31.63 1.99 -16.49
C ASP A 136 32.55 2.05 -15.27
N THR A 137 33.78 1.52 -15.37
CA THR A 137 34.75 1.58 -14.26
C THR A 137 35.28 2.99 -14.02
N GLU A 138 35.46 3.78 -15.07
CA GLU A 138 35.86 5.19 -14.98
C GLU A 138 34.76 6.01 -14.29
N GLU A 139 33.52 5.90 -14.77
CA GLU A 139 32.36 6.56 -14.16
C GLU A 139 32.16 6.13 -12.70
N ASN A 140 32.28 4.83 -12.41
CA ASN A 140 32.14 4.33 -11.04
C ASN A 140 33.25 4.87 -10.13
N ASN A 141 34.48 5.08 -10.63
CA ASN A 141 35.54 5.71 -9.84
C ASN A 141 35.20 7.17 -9.50
N GLU A 142 34.71 7.93 -10.47
CA GLU A 142 34.24 9.31 -10.23
C GLU A 142 33.09 9.34 -9.21
N TYR A 143 32.13 8.43 -9.34
CA TYR A 143 31.04 8.27 -8.38
C TYR A 143 31.55 7.94 -6.98
N LEU A 144 32.51 7.02 -6.86
CA LEU A 144 33.12 6.65 -5.58
C LEU A 144 33.84 7.84 -4.94
N ASP A 145 34.54 8.68 -5.71
CA ASP A 145 35.19 9.89 -5.20
C ASP A 145 34.17 10.89 -4.62
N VAL A 146 33.01 11.03 -5.25
CA VAL A 146 31.92 11.86 -4.73
C VAL A 146 31.27 11.21 -3.51
N ALA A 147 31.00 9.90 -3.56
CA ALA A 147 30.41 9.16 -2.47
C ALA A 147 31.30 9.18 -1.22
N MET A 148 32.61 9.01 -1.33
CA MET A 148 33.53 9.09 -0.19
C MET A 148 33.49 10.45 0.51
N LYS A 149 33.25 11.54 -0.24
CA LYS A 149 33.14 12.90 0.32
C LYS A 149 31.80 13.16 1.00
N TYR A 150 30.69 12.67 0.43
CA TYR A 150 29.35 13.10 0.84
C TYR A 150 28.45 11.99 1.42
N ALA A 151 28.76 10.71 1.24
CA ALA A 151 27.88 9.61 1.64
C ALA A 151 27.64 9.57 3.15
N VAL A 152 28.68 9.74 3.97
CA VAL A 152 28.53 9.70 5.44
C VAL A 152 27.69 10.87 5.97
N PRO A 153 27.96 12.14 5.61
CA PRO A 153 27.08 13.25 5.99
C PRO A 153 25.63 13.09 5.51
N GLN A 154 25.43 12.65 4.26
CA GLN A 154 24.08 12.44 3.71
C GLN A 154 23.34 11.32 4.42
N TRP A 155 24.03 10.21 4.75
CA TRP A 155 23.45 9.12 5.52
C TRP A 155 23.00 9.57 6.91
N ILE A 156 23.84 10.35 7.60
CA ILE A 156 23.49 10.91 8.92
C ILE A 156 22.27 11.84 8.82
N HIS A 157 22.23 12.69 7.80
CA HIS A 157 21.09 13.57 7.55
C HIS A 157 19.80 12.78 7.27
N GLY A 158 19.86 11.79 6.39
CA GLY A 158 18.73 10.90 6.09
C GLY A 158 18.23 10.17 7.34
N LYS A 159 19.15 9.66 8.17
CA LYS A 159 18.79 9.03 9.45
C LYS A 159 18.05 9.99 10.39
N LEU A 160 18.49 11.24 10.47
CA LEU A 160 17.83 12.27 11.29
C LEU A 160 16.42 12.57 10.78
N GLN A 161 16.25 12.71 9.47
CA GLN A 161 14.94 12.93 8.85
C GLN A 161 13.97 11.77 9.13
N VAL A 162 14.43 10.53 8.96
CA VAL A 162 13.63 9.33 9.25
C VAL A 162 13.24 9.28 10.72
N SER A 163 14.17 9.56 11.63
CA SER A 163 13.87 9.58 13.07
C SER A 163 12.87 10.68 13.45
N ALA A 164 12.98 11.87 12.86
CA ALA A 164 12.02 12.95 13.07
C ALA A 164 10.61 12.58 12.56
N PHE A 165 10.54 11.92 11.40
CA PHE A 165 9.29 11.42 10.84
C PHE A 165 8.66 10.34 11.73
N GLU A 166 9.46 9.38 12.22
CA GLU A 166 9.00 8.35 13.15
C GLU A 166 8.43 8.95 14.44
N GLN A 167 9.11 9.95 15.03
CA GLN A 167 8.62 10.65 16.21
C GLN A 167 7.29 11.39 15.95
N SER A 168 7.12 11.96 14.75
CA SER A 168 5.87 12.60 14.33
C SER A 168 4.72 11.59 14.26
N LEU A 169 4.96 10.43 13.64
CA LEU A 169 3.97 9.34 13.57
C LEU A 169 3.62 8.79 14.96
N ALA A 170 4.61 8.59 15.83
CA ALA A 170 4.40 8.15 17.20
C ALA A 170 3.52 9.13 18.00
N LYS A 171 3.73 10.45 17.81
CA LYS A 171 2.87 11.50 18.41
C LYS A 171 1.44 11.42 17.88
N LYS A 172 1.25 11.29 16.55
CA LYS A 172 -0.08 11.13 15.94
C LYS A 172 -0.80 9.89 16.47
N ARG A 173 -0.11 8.75 16.58
CA ARG A 173 -0.64 7.51 17.14
C ARG A 173 -1.09 7.70 18.59
N LYS A 174 -0.27 8.31 19.44
CA LYS A 174 -0.61 8.58 20.84
C LYS A 174 -1.82 9.50 20.96
N ALA A 175 -1.89 10.54 20.13
CA ALA A 175 -3.04 11.45 20.10
C ALA A 175 -4.33 10.74 19.69
N LEU A 176 -4.28 9.86 18.68
CA LEU A 176 -5.44 9.06 18.26
C LEU A 176 -5.86 8.07 19.34
N ALA A 177 -4.91 7.37 19.97
CA ALA A 177 -5.20 6.46 21.08
C ALA A 177 -5.90 7.18 22.24
N LYS A 178 -5.45 8.39 22.60
CA LYS A 178 -6.13 9.22 23.61
C LYS A 178 -7.54 9.61 23.19
N LYS A 179 -7.76 10.00 21.93
CA LYS A 179 -9.11 10.30 21.42
C LYS A 179 -10.04 9.10 21.53
N VAL A 180 -9.56 7.90 21.18
CA VAL A 180 -10.33 6.66 21.30
C VAL A 180 -10.67 6.37 22.77
N GLU A 181 -9.69 6.49 23.66
CA GLU A 181 -9.89 6.29 25.10
C GLU A 181 -10.90 7.29 25.69
N ASP A 182 -10.82 8.57 25.30
CA ASP A 182 -11.77 9.59 25.74
C ASP A 182 -13.20 9.30 25.25
N ILE A 183 -13.36 8.80 24.02
CA ILE A 183 -14.66 8.35 23.49
C ILE A 183 -15.19 7.15 24.29
N GLN A 184 -14.34 6.15 24.56
CA GLN A 184 -14.72 4.98 25.34
C GLN A 184 -15.11 5.34 26.78
N LYS A 185 -14.37 6.25 27.44
CA LYS A 185 -14.72 6.77 28.77
C LYS A 185 -16.08 7.45 28.78
N ARG A 186 -16.35 8.32 27.80
CA ARG A 186 -17.66 8.96 27.65
C ARG A 186 -18.77 7.94 27.48
N ARG A 187 -18.61 6.99 26.55
CA ARG A 187 -19.59 5.90 26.33
C ARG A 187 -19.84 5.09 27.58
N LYS A 188 -18.79 4.74 28.32
CA LYS A 188 -18.93 3.99 29.58
C LYS A 188 -19.73 4.77 30.62
N LEU A 189 -19.42 6.05 30.83
CA LEU A 189 -20.15 6.90 31.79
C LEU A 189 -21.61 7.08 31.38
N ASP A 190 -21.85 7.31 30.08
CA ASP A 190 -23.18 7.49 29.52
C ASP A 190 -24.03 6.23 29.73
N GLN A 191 -23.50 5.06 29.37
CA GLN A 191 -24.16 3.77 29.60
C GLN A 191 -24.43 3.53 31.09
N MET A 192 -23.43 3.72 31.97
CA MET A 192 -23.62 3.55 33.41
C MET A 192 -24.67 4.49 34.01
N SER A 193 -24.81 5.72 33.47
CA SER A 193 -25.82 6.66 33.93
C SER A 193 -27.24 6.23 33.55
N HIS A 194 -27.43 5.74 32.33
CA HIS A 194 -28.74 5.27 31.84
C HIS A 194 -29.11 3.89 32.41
N GLY A 195 -28.13 3.00 32.57
CA GLY A 195 -28.34 1.66 33.15
C GLY A 195 -28.70 1.66 34.63
N ASN A 196 -28.34 2.70 35.40
CA ASN A 196 -28.76 2.83 36.80
C ASN A 196 -30.22 3.28 36.96
N VAL A 197 -30.87 3.70 35.87
CA VAL A 197 -32.26 4.20 35.87
C VAL A 197 -33.26 3.13 35.38
N ILE A 198 -32.76 2.02 34.83
CA ILE A 198 -33.52 0.86 34.33
C ILE A 198 -33.59 -0.20 35.42
#